data_AF-A0A1H7DQM3-F1
#
_entry.id   AF-A0A1H7DQM3-F1
#
_cell.length_a   1.000
_cell.length_b   1.000
_cell.length_c   1.000
_cell.angle_alpha   90.00
_cell.angle_beta   90.00
_cell.angle_gamma   90.00
#
_symmetry.space_group_name_H-M   'P 1'
#
loop_
_entity.id
_entity.type
_entity.pdbx_description
1 polymer ?
#
loop_
_entity_poly.entity_id
_entity_poly.type
_entity_poly.pdbx_seq_one_letter_code
_entity_poly.pdbx_strand_id
1 'polypeptide(L)'
;MHPTVYQAAGALFADVHYSKAVLAAFQAVELQVQTKSGLTETGVPLMHRAFNPQSPIIDVARHDGRNAQDEREGFRFLFAGAMAGLRNPRAHGADLPDSEAEAIEYLALASALLHRI
;
A
#
# COMPACT_ATOMS: atom_id res chain seq x y z
N MET A 1 1.47 2.58 14.57
CA MET A 1 1.87 2.65 13.14
C MET A 1 2.81 1.49 12.83
N HIS A 2 2.69 0.85 11.67
CA HIS A 2 3.54 -0.28 11.27
C HIS A 2 5.02 0.16 11.20
N PRO A 3 5.99 -0.63 11.72
CA PRO A 3 7.40 -0.23 11.78
C PRO A 3 7.99 0.18 10.42
N THR A 4 7.69 -0.57 9.34
CA THR A 4 8.14 -0.24 7.98
C THR A 4 7.64 1.13 7.49
N VAL A 5 6.40 1.52 7.84
CA VAL A 5 5.86 2.85 7.47
C VAL A 5 6.62 3.92 8.24
N TYR A 6 6.82 3.71 9.55
CA TYR A 6 7.59 4.66 10.37
C TYR A 6 9.02 4.84 9.86
N GLN A 7 9.70 3.75 9.50
CA GLN A 7 11.06 3.79 8.95
C GLN A 7 11.13 4.52 7.61
N ALA A 8 10.15 4.32 6.72
CA ALA A 8 10.14 4.93 5.40
C ALA A 8 9.75 6.42 5.42
N ALA A 9 8.78 6.79 6.28
CA ALA A 9 8.09 8.07 6.18
C ALA A 9 8.28 9.00 7.40
N GLY A 10 8.75 8.48 8.54
CA GLY A 10 8.74 9.22 9.81
C GLY A 10 9.55 10.51 9.79
N ALA A 11 10.78 10.48 9.24
CA ALA A 11 11.62 11.67 9.12
C ALA A 11 11.03 12.70 8.15
N LEU A 12 10.54 12.25 7.00
CA LEU A 12 9.90 13.12 6.00
C LEU A 12 8.68 13.84 6.59
N PHE A 13 7.86 13.11 7.34
CA PHE A 13 6.69 13.68 8.01
C PHE A 13 7.08 14.71 9.07
N ALA A 14 8.07 14.40 9.91
CA ALA A 14 8.56 15.32 10.93
C ALA A 14 9.13 16.63 10.34
N ASP A 15 9.71 16.53 9.14
CA ASP A 15 10.24 17.67 8.38
C ASP A 15 9.17 18.34 7.49
N VAL A 16 7.87 18.06 7.69
CA VAL A 16 6.73 18.68 6.98
C VAL A 16 6.70 18.33 5.47
N HIS A 17 7.44 17.31 5.03
CA HIS A 17 7.43 16.81 3.66
C HIS A 17 6.31 15.78 3.44
N TYR A 18 5.06 16.17 3.70
CA TYR A 18 3.89 15.29 3.73
C TYR A 18 3.72 14.42 2.49
N SER A 19 3.73 15.01 1.29
CA SER A 19 3.56 14.25 0.05
C SER A 19 4.68 13.25 -0.20
N LYS A 20 5.92 13.61 0.20
CA LYS A 20 7.07 12.70 0.11
C LYS A 20 6.96 11.57 1.13
N ALA A 21 6.47 11.85 2.34
CA ALA A 21 6.22 10.86 3.37
C ALA A 21 5.19 9.82 2.90
N VAL A 22 4.08 10.29 2.30
CA VAL A 22 3.04 9.43 1.72
C VAL A 22 3.61 8.56 0.59
N LEU A 23 4.36 9.17 -0.34
CA LEU A 23 5.02 8.43 -1.43
C LEU A 23 5.95 7.33 -0.89
N ALA A 24 6.82 7.67 0.06
CA ALA A 24 7.77 6.74 0.66
C ALA A 24 7.06 5.57 1.36
N ALA A 25 5.97 5.84 2.07
CA ALA A 25 5.18 4.79 2.72
C ALA A 25 4.58 3.79 1.71
N PHE A 26 4.00 4.26 0.60
CA PHE A 26 3.42 3.36 -0.39
C PHE A 26 4.47 2.69 -1.28
N GLN A 27 5.65 3.28 -1.48
CA GLN A 27 6.81 2.57 -2.04
C GLN A 27 7.25 1.42 -1.13
N ALA A 28 7.21 1.61 0.19
CA ALA A 28 7.51 0.54 1.14
C ALA A 28 6.44 -0.56 1.12
N VAL A 29 5.15 -0.21 0.92
CA VAL A 29 4.08 -1.19 0.67
C VAL A 29 4.37 -2.01 -0.58
N GLU A 30 4.68 -1.35 -1.70
CA GLU A 30 5.03 -1.99 -2.97
C GLU A 30 6.20 -2.97 -2.81
N LEU A 31 7.29 -2.54 -2.18
CA LEU A 31 8.47 -3.36 -1.94
C LEU A 31 8.17 -4.59 -1.07
N GLN A 32 7.31 -4.46 -0.04
CA GLN A 32 6.92 -5.60 0.80
C GLN A 32 6.10 -6.62 0.01
N VAL A 33 5.21 -6.17 -0.87
CA VAL A 33 4.45 -7.06 -1.76
C VAL A 33 5.40 -7.77 -2.75
N GLN A 34 6.35 -7.06 -3.36
CA GLN A 34 7.36 -7.69 -4.23
C GLN A 34 8.18 -8.74 -3.47
N THR A 35 8.66 -8.40 -2.27
CA THR A 35 9.47 -9.29 -1.44
C THR A 35 8.74 -10.58 -1.08
N LYS A 36 7.46 -10.47 -0.65
CA LYS A 36 6.65 -11.62 -0.25
C LYS A 36 6.17 -12.47 -1.43
N SER A 37 5.91 -11.84 -2.59
CA SER A 37 5.39 -12.55 -3.77
C SER A 37 6.48 -13.07 -4.72
N GLY A 38 7.70 -12.56 -4.63
CA GLY A 38 8.79 -12.86 -5.58
C GLY A 38 8.58 -12.26 -6.97
N LEU A 39 7.61 -11.34 -7.13
CA LEU A 39 7.28 -10.68 -8.39
C LEU A 39 8.15 -9.45 -8.65
N THR A 40 8.33 -9.12 -9.92
CA THR A 40 9.12 -7.95 -10.37
C THR A 40 8.25 -6.83 -10.93
N GLU A 41 6.95 -7.07 -11.12
CA GLU A 41 6.00 -6.03 -11.51
C GLU A 41 5.93 -4.91 -10.46
N THR A 42 5.38 -3.76 -10.88
CA THR A 42 5.18 -2.58 -10.04
C THR A 42 3.74 -2.09 -10.16
N GLY A 43 3.26 -1.34 -9.18
CA GLY A 43 1.97 -0.65 -9.19
C GLY A 43 0.79 -1.61 -9.27
N VAL A 44 -0.23 -1.23 -10.05
CA VAL A 44 -1.48 -2.00 -10.19
C VAL A 44 -1.26 -3.44 -10.70
N PRO A 45 -0.44 -3.69 -11.74
CA PRO A 45 -0.15 -5.05 -12.20
C PRO A 45 0.38 -5.97 -11.09
N LEU A 46 1.30 -5.48 -10.25
CA LEU A 46 1.83 -6.22 -9.11
C LEU A 46 0.70 -6.62 -8.14
N MET A 47 -0.14 -5.66 -7.75
CA MET A 47 -1.21 -5.90 -6.78
C MET A 47 -2.26 -6.88 -7.30
N HIS A 48 -2.61 -6.78 -8.59
CA HIS A 48 -3.55 -7.73 -9.21
C HIS A 48 -3.00 -9.16 -9.27
N ARG A 49 -1.70 -9.31 -9.55
CA ARG A 49 -1.08 -10.62 -9.63
C ARG A 49 -0.85 -11.23 -8.25
N ALA A 50 -0.33 -10.47 -7.29
CA ALA A 50 -0.04 -10.94 -5.94
C ALA A 50 -1.30 -11.34 -5.17
N PHE A 51 -2.38 -10.58 -5.31
CA PHE A 51 -3.64 -10.76 -4.58
C PHE A 51 -4.79 -11.30 -5.43
N ASN A 52 -4.49 -12.09 -6.47
CA ASN A 52 -5.54 -12.73 -7.28
C ASN A 52 -6.45 -13.60 -6.39
N PRO A 53 -7.78 -13.39 -6.35
CA PRO A 53 -8.65 -14.08 -5.39
C PRO A 53 -8.87 -15.56 -5.72
N GLN A 54 -8.65 -15.98 -6.97
CA GLN A 54 -8.73 -17.40 -7.37
C GLN A 54 -7.45 -18.17 -7.04
N SER A 55 -6.29 -17.51 -7.11
CA SER A 55 -4.98 -18.13 -6.89
C SER A 55 -4.00 -17.12 -6.29
N PRO A 56 -4.18 -16.71 -5.01
CA PRO A 56 -3.37 -15.66 -4.41
C PRO A 56 -1.95 -16.16 -4.16
N ILE A 57 -0.95 -15.34 -4.48
CA ILE A 57 0.44 -15.57 -4.06
C ILE A 57 0.58 -15.15 -2.60
N ILE A 58 -0.06 -14.03 -2.23
CA ILE A 58 -0.19 -13.56 -0.85
C ILE A 58 -1.66 -13.67 -0.48
N ASP A 59 -2.03 -14.64 0.36
CA ASP A 59 -3.40 -14.76 0.85
C ASP A 59 -3.63 -13.78 2.01
N VAL A 60 -4.59 -12.89 1.80
CA VAL A 60 -4.98 -11.86 2.76
C VAL A 60 -6.24 -12.24 3.53
N ALA A 61 -6.90 -13.36 3.23
CA ALA A 61 -8.06 -13.80 3.99
C ALA A 61 -7.68 -14.15 5.44
N ARG A 62 -8.51 -13.73 6.40
CA ARG A 62 -8.44 -14.12 7.82
C ARG A 62 -9.66 -14.91 8.27
N HIS A 63 -10.70 -14.92 7.45
CA HIS A 63 -11.94 -15.64 7.68
C HIS A 63 -12.14 -16.71 6.60
N ASP A 64 -13.11 -17.60 6.81
CA ASP A 64 -13.40 -18.72 5.92
C ASP A 64 -14.61 -18.48 5.02
N GLY A 65 -14.78 -19.38 4.04
CA GLY A 65 -15.97 -19.43 3.18
C GLY A 65 -16.14 -18.19 2.32
N ARG A 66 -17.38 -17.66 2.25
CA ARG A 66 -17.70 -16.47 1.46
C ARG A 66 -16.95 -15.23 1.94
N ASN A 67 -16.76 -15.07 3.24
CA ASN A 67 -16.01 -13.95 3.80
C ASN A 67 -14.56 -13.96 3.34
N ALA A 68 -13.93 -15.13 3.20
CA ALA A 68 -12.58 -15.25 2.65
C ALA A 68 -12.49 -14.69 1.23
N GLN A 69 -13.49 -14.98 0.39
CA GLN A 69 -13.54 -14.53 -1.00
C GLN A 69 -13.72 -13.01 -1.06
N ASP A 70 -14.63 -12.47 -0.25
CA ASP A 70 -14.89 -11.03 -0.16
C ASP A 70 -13.64 -10.28 0.35
N GLU A 71 -12.91 -10.84 1.32
CA GLU A 71 -11.66 -10.26 1.81
C GLU A 71 -10.57 -10.26 0.75
N ARG A 72 -10.36 -11.39 0.05
CA ARG A 72 -9.34 -11.46 -1.03
C ARG A 72 -9.61 -10.41 -2.10
N GLU A 73 -10.85 -10.33 -2.57
CA GLU A 73 -11.22 -9.38 -3.61
C GLU A 73 -11.15 -7.93 -3.11
N GLY A 74 -11.67 -7.68 -1.90
CA GLY A 74 -11.63 -6.34 -1.28
C GLY A 74 -10.22 -5.83 -1.08
N PHE A 75 -9.32 -6.65 -0.52
CA PHE A 75 -7.93 -6.25 -0.33
C PHE A 75 -7.19 -6.12 -1.67
N ARG A 76 -7.46 -6.96 -2.68
CA ARG A 76 -6.93 -6.75 -4.03
C ARG A 76 -7.26 -5.34 -4.54
N PHE A 77 -8.50 -4.87 -4.35
CA PHE A 77 -8.89 -3.51 -4.71
C PHE A 77 -8.22 -2.43 -3.86
N LEU A 78 -8.12 -2.62 -2.54
CA LEU A 78 -7.46 -1.65 -1.67
C LEU A 78 -5.98 -1.45 -2.02
N PHE A 79 -5.25 -2.55 -2.23
CA PHE A 79 -3.84 -2.50 -2.65
C PHE A 79 -3.68 -1.86 -4.04
N ALA A 80 -4.47 -2.29 -5.02
CA ALA A 80 -4.40 -1.72 -6.37
C ALA A 80 -4.80 -0.23 -6.40
N GLY A 81 -5.86 0.14 -5.68
CA GLY A 81 -6.34 1.50 -5.54
C GLY A 81 -5.33 2.41 -4.84
N ALA A 82 -4.66 1.93 -3.79
CA ALA A 82 -3.58 2.67 -3.15
C ALA A 82 -2.41 2.96 -4.12
N MET A 83 -2.04 1.98 -4.97
CA MET A 83 -1.03 2.22 -5.99
C MET A 83 -1.48 3.24 -7.03
N ALA A 84 -2.69 3.08 -7.57
CA ALA A 84 -3.21 3.93 -8.64
C ALA A 84 -3.51 5.35 -8.18
N GLY A 85 -4.13 5.52 -7.01
CA GLY A 85 -4.64 6.80 -6.52
C GLY A 85 -3.70 7.56 -5.60
N LEU A 86 -2.80 6.87 -4.88
CA LEU A 86 -1.93 7.52 -3.90
C LEU A 86 -0.47 7.52 -4.34
N ARG A 87 0.08 6.35 -4.65
CA ARG A 87 1.51 6.22 -5.01
C ARG A 87 1.82 6.82 -6.38
N ASN A 88 1.11 6.39 -7.42
CA ASN A 88 1.44 6.74 -8.81
C ASN A 88 1.37 8.25 -9.07
N PRO A 89 0.32 9.00 -8.67
CA PRO A 89 0.25 10.44 -8.93
C PRO A 89 1.45 11.20 -8.35
N ARG A 90 1.90 10.81 -7.14
CA ARG A 90 3.07 11.38 -6.46
C ARG A 90 4.40 10.96 -7.10
N ALA A 91 4.45 9.77 -7.70
CA ALA A 91 5.66 9.24 -8.35
C ALA A 91 5.91 9.81 -9.76
N HIS A 92 4.87 10.26 -10.47
CA HIS A 92 4.97 10.78 -11.84
C HIS A 92 5.37 12.28 -11.92
N GLY A 93 5.78 12.89 -10.81
CA GLY A 93 6.44 14.20 -10.79
C GLY A 93 5.50 15.41 -10.78
N ALA A 94 4.19 15.22 -10.64
CA ALA A 94 3.29 16.31 -10.30
C ALA A 94 3.47 16.68 -8.81
N ASP A 95 3.66 17.96 -8.51
CA ASP A 95 3.65 18.44 -7.13
C ASP A 95 2.21 18.41 -6.61
N LEU A 96 1.91 17.41 -5.80
CA LEU A 96 0.60 17.18 -5.20
C LEU A 96 0.73 17.42 -3.70
N PRO A 97 0.58 18.66 -3.22
CA PRO A 97 0.76 18.98 -1.81
C PRO A 97 -0.33 18.29 -0.99
N ASP A 98 0.10 17.54 0.02
CA ASP A 98 -0.77 16.95 1.03
C ASP A 98 -0.76 17.84 2.27
N SER A 99 -1.92 17.99 2.91
CA SER A 99 -1.98 18.51 4.27
C SER A 99 -1.44 17.49 5.28
N GLU A 100 -1.12 17.96 6.49
CA GLU A 100 -0.70 17.09 7.60
C GLU A 100 -1.76 16.01 7.88
N ALA A 101 -3.03 16.40 7.91
CA ALA A 101 -4.16 15.51 8.20
C ALA A 101 -4.30 14.41 7.14
N GLU A 102 -4.28 14.77 5.85
CA GLU A 102 -4.32 13.80 4.76
C GLU A 102 -3.14 12.83 4.81
N ALA A 103 -1.94 13.33 5.09
CA ALA A 103 -0.77 12.47 5.22
C ALA A 103 -0.92 11.47 6.38
N ILE A 104 -1.46 11.88 7.53
CA ILE A 104 -1.71 10.95 8.65
C ILE A 104 -2.68 9.84 8.23
N GLU A 105 -3.77 10.18 7.53
CA GLU A 105 -4.76 9.21 7.06
C GLU A 105 -4.16 8.22 6.06
N TYR A 106 -3.36 8.71 5.12
CA TYR A 106 -2.68 7.87 4.14
C TYR A 106 -1.58 6.99 4.74
N LEU A 107 -0.83 7.50 5.73
CA LEU A 107 0.13 6.69 6.49
C LEU A 107 -0.57 5.63 7.34
N ALA A 108 -1.74 5.93 7.90
CA ALA A 108 -2.57 4.96 8.61
C ALA A 108 -3.09 3.87 7.66
N LEU A 109 -3.53 4.23 6.46
CA LEU A 109 -3.92 3.27 5.42
C LEU A 109 -2.74 2.37 5.01
N ALA A 110 -1.57 2.94 4.70
CA ALA A 110 -0.38 2.16 4.38
C ALA A 110 0.00 1.20 5.53
N SER A 111 -0.10 1.67 6.77
CA SER A 111 0.11 0.86 7.97
C SER A 111 -0.90 -0.27 8.10
N ALA A 112 -2.19 -0.03 7.80
CA ALA A 112 -3.23 -1.05 7.84
C ALA A 112 -3.01 -2.14 6.77
N LEU A 113 -2.61 -1.73 5.56
CA LEU A 113 -2.26 -2.65 4.47
C LEU A 113 -1.06 -3.53 4.83
N LEU A 114 0.01 -2.96 5.40
CA LEU A 114 1.17 -3.77 5.81
C LEU A 114 0.85 -4.75 6.93
N HIS A 115 0.03 -4.38 7.92
CA HIS A 115 -0.41 -5.34 8.93
C HIS A 115 -1.28 -6.47 8.35
N ARG A 116 -1.82 -6.31 7.14
CA ARG A 116 -2.66 -7.34 6.52
C ARG A 116 -1.82 -8.49 5.95
N ILE A 117 -0.59 -8.23 5.52
CA ILE A 117 0.24 -9.14 4.71
C ILE A 117 1.41 -9.76 5.46
#